data_AF-A0A4U6VMR8-F1
#
_entry.id   AF-A0A4U6VMR8-F1
#
_cell.length_a   1.000
_cell.length_b   1.000
_cell.length_c   1.000
_cell.angle_alpha   90.00
_cell.angle_beta   90.00
_cell.angle_gamma   90.00
#
_symmetry.space_group_name_H-M   'P 1'
#
loop_
_entity.id
_entity.type
_entity.pdbx_description
1 polymer ?
#
loop_
_entity_poly.entity_id
_entity_poly.type
_entity_poly.pdbx_seq_one_letter_code
_entity_poly.pdbx_strand_id
1 'polypeptide(L)'
;MEMFGENGRDRVWTVMANVMDPVSLHEAFDGCVGVFHTSSLVDPGGISGYTKHMARLEAKAAELVVEACVRTESVRKCVFTSSLLACVWRQNYARDRRFPTTVDENCWSDESLCRDNKLWFSLGKTMAEKAAWRAARGTDLKLVTVCPALVTGPGFRRRNPTPSIAYLKGAHAMLAEGLLATANVERVAEAHVRVYEEMNGTAGGRYICYDHVVRRAEEFAELQRQLGLRAPAGSRVPAASEPDGDERAARFELCNRKLTALMSARRRCTYDAYIPVSYE
;
A
#
# COMPACT_ATOMS: atom_id res chain seq x y z
N MET A 1 11.14 30.08 -2.64
CA MET A 1 10.63 29.03 -1.74
C MET A 1 11.46 29.09 -0.46
N GLU A 2 10.87 29.45 0.68
CA GLU A 2 11.58 29.37 1.96
C GLU A 2 11.74 27.88 2.31
N MET A 3 12.94 27.35 2.10
CA MET A 3 13.31 26.03 2.58
C MET A 3 13.44 26.10 4.09
N PHE A 4 12.38 25.72 4.81
CA PHE A 4 12.45 25.55 6.26
C PHE A 4 13.17 24.23 6.56
N GLY A 5 14.48 24.32 6.78
CA GLY A 5 15.27 23.23 7.32
C GLY A 5 16.06 23.72 8.53
N GLU A 6 15.88 23.07 9.68
CA GLU A 6 17.01 22.94 10.60
C GLU A 6 18.19 22.41 9.78
N ASN A 7 19.34 23.06 9.88
CA ASN A 7 20.56 22.72 9.13
C ASN A 7 20.70 21.21 8.93
N GLY A 8 20.73 20.80 7.65
CA GLY A 8 20.67 19.42 7.22
C GLY A 8 21.61 18.51 7.99
N ARG A 9 21.02 17.67 8.84
CA ARG A 9 21.63 16.38 9.18
C ARG A 9 21.27 15.42 8.04
N ASP A 10 22.28 14.75 7.49
CA ASP A 10 22.14 13.61 6.58
C ASP A 10 21.52 13.84 5.19
N ARG A 11 21.62 15.06 4.62
CA ARG A 11 21.12 15.38 3.25
C ARG A 11 19.59 15.22 3.09
N VAL A 12 18.84 15.50 4.15
CA VAL A 12 17.37 15.51 4.13
C VAL A 12 16.87 16.95 4.21
N TRP A 13 15.94 17.32 3.32
CA TRP A 13 15.27 18.62 3.32
C TRP A 13 13.76 18.43 3.46
N THR A 14 13.12 19.37 4.16
CA THR A 14 11.66 19.42 4.26
C THR A 14 11.14 20.56 3.41
N VAL A 15 10.14 20.25 2.57
CA VAL A 15 9.47 21.21 1.71
C VAL A 15 7.98 21.13 1.97
N MET A 16 7.35 22.28 2.18
CA MET A 16 5.90 22.35 2.35
C MET A 16 5.24 22.33 0.97
N ALA A 17 4.33 21.37 0.75
CA ALA A 17 3.57 21.28 -0.48
C ALA A 17 2.11 20.89 -0.24
N ASN A 18 1.20 21.47 -1.01
CA ASN A 18 -0.20 21.07 -1.03
C ASN A 18 -0.43 20.05 -2.16
N VAL A 19 -0.78 18.82 -1.81
CA VAL A 19 -1.03 17.73 -2.78
C VAL A 19 -2.21 17.98 -3.73
N MET A 20 -3.03 18.98 -3.43
CA MET A 20 -4.14 19.41 -4.29
C MET A 20 -3.79 20.62 -5.17
N ASP A 21 -2.57 21.14 -5.08
CA ASP A 21 -2.07 22.27 -5.86
C ASP A 21 -0.91 21.83 -6.79
N PRO A 22 -1.13 21.76 -8.11
CA PRO A 22 -0.11 21.36 -9.07
C PRO A 22 1.14 22.25 -9.08
N VAL A 23 1.01 23.55 -8.77
CA VAL A 23 2.16 24.47 -8.75
C VAL A 23 3.04 24.14 -7.56
N SER A 24 2.44 24.01 -6.39
CA SER A 24 3.13 23.62 -5.16
C SER A 24 3.84 22.26 -5.29
N LEU A 25 3.21 21.29 -5.96
CA LEU A 25 3.83 19.99 -6.24
C LEU A 25 5.02 20.10 -7.21
N HIS A 26 4.89 20.89 -8.27
CA HIS A 26 5.97 21.09 -9.23
C HIS A 26 7.20 21.72 -8.57
N GLU A 27 7.00 22.77 -7.76
CA GLU A 27 8.08 23.40 -7.00
C GLU A 27 8.77 22.43 -6.03
N ALA A 28 8.00 21.55 -5.38
CA ALA A 28 8.55 20.55 -4.48
C ALA A 28 9.31 19.43 -5.21
N PHE A 29 9.00 19.17 -6.48
CA PHE A 29 9.62 18.11 -7.27
C PHE A 29 10.80 18.60 -8.11
N ASP A 30 10.98 19.91 -8.26
CA ASP A 30 12.08 20.46 -9.04
C ASP A 30 13.43 19.96 -8.51
N GLY A 31 14.33 19.59 -9.43
CA GLY A 31 15.61 18.94 -9.11
C GLY A 31 15.53 17.48 -8.62
N CYS A 32 14.35 16.92 -8.34
CA CYS A 32 14.21 15.51 -7.96
C CYS A 32 14.29 14.58 -9.18
N VAL A 33 15.09 13.51 -9.11
CA VAL A 33 15.17 12.50 -10.18
C VAL A 33 14.06 11.45 -10.13
N GLY A 34 13.44 11.30 -8.97
CA GLY A 34 12.35 10.37 -8.74
C GLY A 34 11.53 10.71 -7.52
N VAL A 35 10.26 10.30 -7.54
CA VAL A 35 9.28 10.60 -6.49
C VAL A 35 8.75 9.31 -5.89
N PHE A 36 8.66 9.26 -4.55
CA PHE A 36 7.98 8.20 -3.81
C PHE A 36 6.68 8.77 -3.25
N HIS A 37 5.56 8.53 -3.94
CA HIS A 37 4.26 8.98 -3.47
C HIS A 37 3.68 7.98 -2.48
N THR A 38 3.98 8.19 -1.19
CA THR A 38 3.56 7.34 -0.06
C THR A 38 2.40 7.92 0.75
N SER A 39 2.09 9.20 0.54
CA SER A 39 1.03 9.89 1.27
C SER A 39 -0.34 9.31 0.92
N SER A 40 -1.21 9.24 1.93
CA SER A 40 -2.59 8.81 1.79
C SER A 40 -3.45 9.69 2.68
N LEU A 41 -4.71 9.90 2.30
CA LEU A 41 -5.64 10.63 3.14
C LEU A 41 -5.98 9.79 4.37
N VAL A 42 -5.75 10.38 5.54
CA VAL A 42 -6.22 9.87 6.81
C VAL A 42 -7.51 10.59 7.19
N ASP A 43 -8.46 9.86 7.77
CA ASP A 43 -9.70 10.44 8.27
C ASP A 43 -9.39 11.46 9.38
N PRO A 44 -9.67 12.76 9.17
CA PRO A 44 -9.35 13.82 10.12
C PRO A 44 -10.26 13.81 11.35
N GLY A 45 -11.43 13.15 11.30
CA GLY A 45 -12.34 13.01 12.44
C GLY A 45 -11.94 11.91 13.43
N GLY A 46 -11.04 11.00 13.01
CA GLY A 46 -10.52 9.90 13.81
C GLY A 46 -11.45 8.69 13.92
N ILE A 47 -10.82 7.50 13.93
CA ILE A 47 -11.44 6.17 14.10
C ILE A 47 -12.12 5.63 12.81
N SER A 48 -11.43 5.76 11.68
CA SER A 48 -11.64 5.02 10.41
C SER A 48 -12.92 5.29 9.61
N GLY A 49 -13.61 6.40 9.86
CA GLY A 49 -14.73 6.91 9.08
C GLY A 49 -14.37 7.30 7.65
N TYR A 50 -13.35 6.68 7.04
CA TYR A 50 -12.99 6.83 5.64
C TYR A 50 -14.23 6.73 4.76
N THR A 51 -14.51 7.81 4.03
CA THR A 51 -15.76 8.00 3.30
C THR A 51 -15.57 7.84 1.80
N LYS A 52 -16.70 7.73 1.09
CA LYS A 52 -16.73 7.86 -0.38
C LYS A 52 -16.12 9.18 -0.88
N HIS A 53 -16.25 10.28 -0.12
CA HIS A 53 -15.66 11.56 -0.50
C HIS A 53 -14.14 11.52 -0.40
N MET A 54 -13.59 10.94 0.68
CA MET A 54 -12.15 10.73 0.85
C MET A 54 -11.57 9.84 -0.26
N ALA A 55 -12.29 8.79 -0.67
CA ALA A 55 -11.88 7.96 -1.82
C ALA A 55 -11.68 8.79 -3.10
N ARG A 56 -12.55 9.76 -3.36
CA ARG A 56 -12.45 10.66 -4.52
C ARG A 56 -11.30 11.65 -4.39
N LEU A 57 -11.11 12.22 -3.19
CA LEU A 57 -10.00 13.14 -2.93
C LEU A 57 -8.65 12.43 -3.06
N GLU A 58 -8.52 11.20 -2.54
CA GLU A 58 -7.29 10.42 -2.66
C GLU A 58 -6.99 10.10 -4.12
N ALA A 59 -8.02 9.77 -4.92
CA ALA A 59 -7.86 9.57 -6.35
C ALA A 59 -7.41 10.84 -7.09
N LYS A 60 -7.97 12.00 -6.72
CA LYS A 60 -7.57 13.27 -7.31
C LYS A 60 -6.14 13.66 -6.91
N ALA A 61 -5.77 13.48 -5.64
CA ALA A 61 -4.41 13.74 -5.17
C ALA A 61 -3.39 12.86 -5.92
N ALA A 62 -3.67 11.57 -6.12
CA ALA A 62 -2.80 10.68 -6.88
C ALA A 62 -2.64 11.10 -8.34
N GLU A 63 -3.72 11.52 -8.99
CA GLU A 63 -3.68 12.09 -10.34
C GLU A 63 -2.77 13.33 -10.40
N LEU A 64 -2.99 14.29 -9.50
CA LEU A 64 -2.23 15.55 -9.48
C LEU A 64 -0.74 15.35 -9.19
N VAL A 65 -0.41 14.43 -8.28
CA VAL A 65 0.99 14.08 -7.98
C VAL A 65 1.69 13.47 -9.19
N VAL A 66 1.02 12.56 -9.89
CA VAL A 66 1.60 11.95 -11.10
C VAL A 66 1.69 12.96 -12.24
N GLU A 67 0.68 13.80 -12.46
CA GLU A 67 0.73 14.90 -13.43
C GLU A 67 1.88 15.87 -13.13
N ALA A 68 2.11 16.20 -11.86
CA ALA A 68 3.24 17.03 -11.45
C ALA A 68 4.58 16.32 -11.71
N CYS A 69 4.68 15.00 -11.49
CA CYS A 69 5.87 14.23 -11.87
C CYS A 69 6.12 14.29 -13.39
N VAL A 70 5.08 14.18 -14.21
CA VAL A 70 5.19 14.26 -15.68
C VAL A 70 5.64 15.66 -16.13
N ARG A 71 5.12 16.71 -15.49
CA ARG A 71 5.42 18.11 -15.84
C ARG A 71 6.79 18.59 -15.37
N THR A 72 7.42 17.88 -14.44
CA THR A 72 8.69 18.30 -13.84
C THR A 72 9.85 17.66 -14.60
N GLU A 73 10.61 18.47 -15.33
CA GLU A 73 11.64 18.02 -16.28
C GLU A 73 12.77 17.19 -15.65
N SER A 74 13.01 17.26 -14.34
CA SER A 74 14.01 16.46 -13.64
C SER A 74 13.51 15.05 -13.29
N VAL A 75 12.19 14.86 -13.14
CA VAL A 75 11.59 13.62 -12.65
C VAL A 75 11.46 12.61 -13.78
N ARG A 76 11.98 11.38 -13.56
CA ARG A 76 11.90 10.28 -14.54
C ARG A 76 11.18 9.05 -14.01
N LYS A 77 11.06 8.93 -12.69
CA LYS A 77 10.55 7.74 -12.01
C LYS A 77 9.59 8.12 -10.91
N CYS A 78 8.49 7.40 -10.79
CA CYS A 78 7.57 7.50 -9.68
C CYS A 78 7.28 6.10 -9.11
N VAL A 79 7.47 5.95 -7.80
CA VAL A 79 7.00 4.78 -7.04
C VAL A 79 5.78 5.22 -6.25
N PHE A 80 4.64 4.59 -6.53
CA PHE A 80 3.36 4.91 -5.91
C PHE A 80 2.96 3.83 -4.89
N THR A 81 2.67 4.23 -3.66
CA THR A 81 2.19 3.32 -2.62
C THR A 81 0.68 3.12 -2.76
N SER A 82 0.29 2.00 -3.37
CA SER A 82 -1.09 1.52 -3.40
C SER A 82 -1.39 0.68 -2.14
N SER A 83 -2.18 -0.38 -2.27
CA SER A 83 -2.49 -1.33 -1.21
C SER A 83 -2.90 -2.67 -1.82
N LEU A 84 -2.72 -3.77 -1.09
CA LEU A 84 -3.32 -5.07 -1.41
C LEU A 84 -4.85 -4.96 -1.58
N LEU A 85 -5.50 -4.01 -0.91
CA LEU A 85 -6.93 -3.74 -1.08
C LEU A 85 -7.32 -3.27 -2.49
N ALA A 86 -6.36 -2.85 -3.31
CA ALA A 86 -6.60 -2.58 -4.73
C ALA A 86 -6.62 -3.86 -5.59
N CYS A 87 -6.37 -5.04 -5.01
CA CYS A 87 -6.26 -6.32 -5.72
C CYS A 87 -7.29 -7.38 -5.31
N VAL A 88 -7.74 -7.37 -4.05
CA VAL A 88 -8.46 -8.51 -3.44
C VAL A 88 -9.98 -8.52 -3.60
N TRP A 89 -10.64 -7.37 -3.77
CA TRP A 89 -12.10 -7.26 -3.78
C TRP A 89 -12.69 -7.49 -5.18
N ARG A 90 -12.63 -8.73 -5.65
CA ARG A 90 -13.04 -9.09 -7.02
C ARG A 90 -14.49 -9.55 -7.05
N GLN A 91 -15.18 -9.32 -8.17
CA GLN A 91 -16.49 -9.93 -8.36
C GLN A 91 -16.35 -11.45 -8.30
N ASN A 92 -17.06 -12.04 -7.34
CA ASN A 92 -17.20 -13.47 -7.22
C ASN A 92 -18.06 -13.95 -8.39
N TYR A 93 -17.44 -14.27 -9.54
CA TYR A 93 -18.08 -15.14 -10.52
C TYR A 93 -18.35 -16.46 -9.80
N ALA A 94 -19.59 -16.62 -9.36
CA ALA A 94 -19.99 -17.56 -8.34
C ALA A 94 -19.59 -18.99 -8.73
N ARG A 95 -18.89 -19.70 -7.82
CA ARG A 95 -18.71 -21.16 -7.81
C ARG A 95 -18.11 -21.81 -9.06
N ASP A 96 -17.58 -21.04 -9.99
CA ASP A 96 -17.02 -21.59 -11.21
C ASP A 96 -15.51 -21.83 -11.04
N ARG A 97 -15.12 -23.11 -10.99
CA ARG A 97 -13.72 -23.57 -10.87
C ARG A 97 -12.84 -23.12 -12.05
N ARG A 98 -13.42 -22.48 -13.07
CA ARG A 98 -12.71 -21.91 -14.22
C ARG A 98 -12.00 -20.59 -13.93
N PHE A 99 -12.30 -19.90 -12.82
CA PHE A 99 -11.62 -18.65 -12.48
C PHE A 99 -10.34 -18.89 -11.66
N PRO A 100 -9.25 -18.15 -11.95
CA PRO A 100 -8.01 -18.30 -11.22
C PRO A 100 -8.21 -17.93 -9.75
N THR A 101 -7.87 -18.89 -8.87
CA THR A 101 -7.86 -18.74 -7.41
C THR A 101 -6.65 -17.95 -6.92
N THR A 102 -5.64 -17.74 -7.77
CA THR A 102 -4.49 -16.90 -7.44
C THR A 102 -4.87 -15.42 -7.54
N VAL A 103 -4.51 -14.64 -6.52
CA VAL A 103 -4.56 -13.18 -6.53
C VAL A 103 -3.11 -12.68 -6.62
N ASP A 104 -2.77 -12.10 -7.77
CA ASP A 104 -1.43 -11.60 -8.11
C ASP A 104 -1.48 -10.11 -8.50
N GLU A 105 -0.36 -9.59 -9.00
CA GLU A 105 -0.20 -8.20 -9.39
C GLU A 105 -1.09 -7.76 -10.57
N ASN A 106 -1.71 -8.70 -11.30
CA ASN A 106 -2.61 -8.42 -12.41
C ASN A 106 -4.07 -8.22 -11.95
N CYS A 107 -4.37 -8.60 -10.70
CA CYS A 107 -5.72 -8.55 -10.15
C CYS A 107 -6.10 -7.13 -9.69
N TRP A 108 -7.30 -6.69 -10.06
CA TRP A 108 -7.87 -5.41 -9.62
C TRP A 108 -9.14 -5.63 -8.82
N SER A 109 -9.31 -4.84 -7.76
CA SER A 109 -10.57 -4.76 -7.04
C SER A 109 -11.65 -4.10 -7.89
N ASP A 110 -12.86 -4.63 -7.77
CA ASP A 110 -14.05 -4.12 -8.42
C ASP A 110 -14.60 -2.95 -7.61
N GLU A 111 -14.66 -1.78 -8.25
CA GLU A 111 -15.10 -0.56 -7.57
C GLU A 111 -16.59 -0.62 -7.21
N SER A 112 -17.43 -1.31 -7.99
CA SER A 112 -18.86 -1.44 -7.69
C SER A 112 -19.08 -2.29 -6.46
N LEU A 113 -18.41 -3.44 -6.36
CA LEU A 113 -18.40 -4.28 -5.16
C LEU A 113 -17.90 -3.50 -3.95
N CYS A 114 -16.83 -2.72 -4.09
CA CYS A 114 -16.35 -1.88 -2.99
C CYS A 114 -17.38 -0.82 -2.55
N ARG A 115 -18.11 -0.21 -3.51
CA ARG A 115 -19.18 0.76 -3.21
C ARG A 115 -20.37 0.10 -2.51
N ASP A 116 -20.82 -1.04 -3.01
CA ASP A 116 -22.00 -1.76 -2.52
C ASP A 116 -21.78 -2.26 -1.09
N ASN A 117 -20.56 -2.73 -0.80
CA ASN A 117 -20.16 -3.21 0.53
C ASN A 117 -19.59 -2.10 1.44
N LYS A 118 -19.64 -0.82 1.00
CA LYS A 118 -19.12 0.34 1.75
C LYS A 118 -17.64 0.19 2.18
N LEU A 119 -16.85 -0.51 1.37
CA LEU A 119 -15.41 -0.70 1.51
C LEU A 119 -14.67 0.52 0.96
N TRP A 120 -14.95 1.68 1.54
CA TRP A 120 -14.51 2.98 0.99
C TRP A 120 -12.99 3.12 0.90
N PHE A 121 -12.24 2.53 1.84
CA PHE A 121 -10.78 2.56 1.80
C PHE A 121 -10.24 1.72 0.62
N SER A 122 -10.76 0.52 0.42
CA SER A 122 -10.44 -0.30 -0.75
C SER A 122 -10.80 0.41 -2.06
N LEU A 123 -11.95 1.09 -2.09
CA LEU A 123 -12.36 1.92 -3.22
C LEU A 123 -11.36 3.05 -3.48
N GLY A 124 -10.97 3.80 -2.44
CA GLY A 124 -10.01 4.89 -2.54
C GLY A 124 -8.65 4.44 -3.08
N LYS A 125 -8.09 3.35 -2.52
CA LYS A 125 -6.83 2.77 -3.01
C LYS A 125 -6.91 2.30 -4.46
N THR A 126 -8.02 1.66 -4.83
CA THR A 126 -8.25 1.22 -6.21
C THR A 126 -8.34 2.40 -7.18
N MET A 127 -9.13 3.43 -6.83
CA MET A 127 -9.33 4.61 -7.66
C MET A 127 -8.04 5.42 -7.81
N ALA A 128 -7.28 5.59 -6.73
CA ALA A 128 -6.02 6.31 -6.71
C ALA A 128 -4.95 5.63 -7.56
N GLU A 129 -4.80 4.31 -7.44
CA GLU A 129 -3.86 3.57 -8.28
C GLU A 129 -4.24 3.64 -9.77
N LYS A 130 -5.53 3.50 -10.10
CA LYS A 130 -6.00 3.67 -11.49
C LYS A 130 -5.77 5.08 -12.01
N ALA A 131 -6.00 6.10 -11.18
CA ALA A 131 -5.78 7.49 -11.55
C ALA A 131 -4.29 7.77 -11.84
N ALA A 132 -3.39 7.30 -10.96
CA ALA A 132 -1.95 7.36 -11.17
C ALA A 132 -1.53 6.70 -12.51
N TRP A 133 -2.01 5.49 -12.79
CA TRP A 133 -1.73 4.81 -14.06
C TRP A 133 -2.30 5.52 -15.29
N ARG A 134 -3.45 6.18 -15.18
CA ARG A 134 -4.02 6.99 -16.27
C ARG A 134 -3.17 8.24 -16.53
N ALA A 135 -2.76 8.95 -15.47
CA ALA A 135 -1.96 10.16 -15.57
C ALA A 135 -0.56 9.89 -16.16
N ALA A 136 0.05 8.74 -15.85
CA ALA A 136 1.35 8.35 -16.42
C ALA A 136 1.26 7.79 -17.86
N ARG A 137 0.07 7.40 -18.33
CA ARG A 137 -0.08 6.69 -19.61
C ARG A 137 0.30 7.58 -20.78
N GLY A 138 1.18 7.07 -21.64
CA GLY A 138 1.64 7.78 -22.84
C GLY A 138 2.66 8.89 -22.55
N THR A 139 3.22 8.91 -21.34
CA THR A 139 4.28 9.83 -20.93
C THR A 139 5.60 9.09 -20.74
N ASP A 140 6.70 9.83 -20.65
CA ASP A 140 8.03 9.26 -20.37
C ASP A 140 8.27 8.94 -18.89
N LEU A 141 7.29 9.21 -18.02
CA LEU A 141 7.38 8.89 -16.60
C LEU A 141 7.27 7.38 -16.39
N LYS A 142 8.33 6.77 -15.86
CA LYS A 142 8.26 5.38 -15.40
C LYS A 142 7.49 5.32 -14.09
N LEU A 143 6.33 4.70 -14.09
CA LEU A 143 5.52 4.45 -12.90
C LEU A 143 5.62 2.98 -12.47
N VAL A 144 5.86 2.74 -11.17
CA VAL A 144 5.66 1.43 -10.54
C VAL A 144 4.80 1.60 -9.31
N THR A 145 3.89 0.65 -9.05
CA THR A 145 3.07 0.64 -7.84
C THR A 145 3.48 -0.49 -6.91
N VAL A 146 3.57 -0.19 -5.62
CA VAL A 146 3.74 -1.20 -4.57
C VAL A 146 2.41 -1.30 -3.82
N CYS A 147 1.88 -2.51 -3.71
CA CYS A 147 0.60 -2.85 -3.09
C CYS A 147 0.86 -3.59 -1.77
N PRO A 148 1.25 -2.88 -0.70
CA PRO A 148 1.46 -3.50 0.60
C PRO A 148 0.15 -4.04 1.19
N ALA A 149 0.24 -5.18 1.86
CA ALA A 149 -0.78 -5.69 2.76
C ALA A 149 -0.87 -4.84 4.04
N LEU A 150 -1.57 -5.31 5.07
CA LEU A 150 -1.70 -4.56 6.31
C LEU A 150 -0.32 -4.34 6.95
N VAL A 151 0.13 -3.09 6.99
CA VAL A 151 1.45 -2.75 7.50
C VAL A 151 1.49 -2.95 9.01
N THR A 152 2.52 -3.66 9.48
CA THR A 152 2.80 -3.96 10.89
C THR A 152 4.29 -3.69 11.19
N GLY A 153 4.70 -3.79 12.46
CA GLY A 153 6.11 -3.67 12.86
C GLY A 153 6.35 -2.68 14.01
N PRO A 154 7.59 -2.63 14.54
CA PRO A 154 7.97 -1.70 15.60
C PRO A 154 7.67 -0.25 15.19
N GLY A 155 7.08 0.55 16.09
CA GLY A 155 6.78 1.97 15.85
C GLY A 155 5.52 2.29 15.02
N PHE A 156 5.11 1.43 14.07
CA PHE A 156 3.88 1.65 13.28
C PHE A 156 2.61 1.38 14.11
N ARG A 157 2.65 0.36 14.99
CA ARG A 157 1.51 -0.09 15.82
C ARG A 157 0.92 0.96 16.77
N ARG A 158 1.70 1.97 17.18
CA ARG A 158 1.26 3.01 18.13
C ARG A 158 0.95 4.37 17.49
N ARG A 159 1.35 4.59 16.23
CA ARG A 159 1.31 5.92 15.60
C ARG A 159 0.19 6.10 14.58
N ASN A 160 -0.43 5.03 14.08
CA ASN A 160 -1.36 5.14 12.94
C ASN A 160 -2.56 4.17 12.98
N PRO A 161 -3.45 4.23 14.00
CA PRO A 161 -4.58 3.31 14.09
C PRO A 161 -5.59 3.49 12.94
N THR A 162 -5.77 4.71 12.43
CA THR A 162 -6.87 5.04 11.51
C THR A 162 -6.84 4.28 10.17
N PRO A 163 -5.72 4.24 9.41
CA PRO A 163 -5.62 3.44 8.19
C PRO A 163 -5.71 1.94 8.45
N SER A 164 -5.17 1.44 9.57
CA SER A 164 -5.27 0.03 9.93
C SER A 164 -6.72 -0.39 10.21
N ILE A 165 -7.50 0.44 10.93
CA ILE A 165 -8.93 0.18 11.15
C ILE A 165 -9.69 0.23 9.80
N ALA A 166 -9.40 1.22 8.95
CA ALA A 166 -10.06 1.35 7.66
C ALA A 166 -9.76 0.16 6.73
N TYR A 167 -8.52 -0.36 6.79
CA TYR A 167 -8.11 -1.57 6.09
C TYR A 167 -8.88 -2.80 6.57
N LEU A 168 -9.07 -2.92 7.89
CA LEU A 168 -9.68 -4.09 8.52
C LEU A 168 -11.21 -4.15 8.41
N LYS A 169 -11.87 -3.18 7.76
CA LYS A 169 -13.33 -3.13 7.61
C LYS A 169 -13.91 -4.38 6.91
N GLY A 170 -13.15 -5.01 6.02
CA GLY A 170 -13.52 -6.25 5.33
C GLY A 170 -12.72 -7.49 5.78
N ALA A 171 -12.03 -7.42 6.92
CA ALA A 171 -11.05 -8.43 7.33
C ALA A 171 -11.62 -9.84 7.51
N HIS A 172 -12.85 -9.99 8.01
CA HIS A 172 -13.47 -11.31 8.17
C HIS A 172 -13.70 -12.00 6.82
N ALA A 173 -14.13 -11.25 5.80
CA ALA A 173 -14.30 -11.80 4.45
C ALA A 173 -12.94 -12.16 3.83
N MET A 174 -11.95 -11.28 3.96
CA MET A 174 -10.58 -11.56 3.50
C MET A 174 -9.98 -12.78 4.22
N LEU A 175 -10.22 -12.95 5.53
CA LEU A 175 -9.77 -14.11 6.29
C LEU A 175 -10.42 -15.39 5.77
N ALA A 176 -11.75 -15.40 5.60
CA ALA A 176 -12.49 -16.55 5.07
C ALA A 176 -12.07 -16.92 3.63
N GLU A 177 -11.59 -15.95 2.85
CA GLU A 177 -11.13 -16.13 1.49
C GLU A 177 -9.63 -16.43 1.36
N GLY A 178 -8.84 -16.34 2.45
CA GLY A 178 -7.38 -16.54 2.43
C GLY A 178 -6.57 -15.34 1.93
N LEU A 179 -7.17 -14.16 1.92
CA LEU A 179 -6.63 -12.91 1.35
C LEU A 179 -6.20 -11.88 2.41
N LEU A 180 -6.41 -12.16 3.71
CA LEU A 180 -5.93 -11.30 4.78
C LEU A 180 -4.43 -11.54 5.00
N ALA A 181 -3.61 -10.51 4.78
CA ALA A 181 -2.16 -10.58 4.95
C ALA A 181 -1.60 -9.34 5.65
N THR A 182 -0.38 -9.49 6.18
CA THR A 182 0.41 -8.42 6.79
C THR A 182 1.76 -8.25 6.08
N ALA A 183 2.34 -7.07 6.25
CA ALA A 183 3.70 -6.76 5.81
C ALA A 183 4.41 -5.97 6.90
N ASN A 184 5.64 -6.34 7.26
CA ASN A 184 6.49 -5.54 8.12
C ASN A 184 6.86 -4.23 7.40
N VAL A 185 6.77 -3.10 8.11
CA VAL A 185 7.11 -1.76 7.61
C VAL A 185 8.51 -1.68 7.00
N GLU A 186 9.49 -2.40 7.55
CA GLU A 186 10.86 -2.46 7.03
C GLU A 186 10.90 -3.16 5.66
N ARG A 187 10.15 -4.26 5.51
CA ARG A 187 10.01 -4.96 4.23
C ARG A 187 9.32 -4.08 3.19
N VAL A 188 8.30 -3.33 3.60
CA VAL A 188 7.61 -2.37 2.71
C VAL A 188 8.58 -1.29 2.25
N ALA A 189 9.37 -0.71 3.17
CA ALA A 189 10.37 0.29 2.82
C ALA A 189 11.44 -0.27 1.87
N GLU A 190 11.99 -1.46 2.16
CA GLU A 190 12.94 -2.13 1.26
C GLU A 190 12.32 -2.37 -0.12
N ALA A 191 11.07 -2.85 -0.19
CA ALA A 191 10.39 -3.10 -1.45
C ALA A 191 10.30 -1.84 -2.32
N HIS A 192 10.00 -0.67 -1.75
CA HIS A 192 9.97 0.59 -2.49
C HIS A 192 11.34 0.95 -3.06
N VAL A 193 12.40 0.84 -2.27
CA VAL A 193 13.77 1.13 -2.70
C VAL A 193 14.21 0.16 -3.81
N ARG A 194 14.01 -1.15 -3.62
CA ARG A 194 14.40 -2.17 -4.59
C ARG A 194 13.69 -2.00 -5.93
N VAL A 195 12.39 -1.71 -5.89
CA VAL A 195 11.62 -1.40 -7.09
C VAL A 195 12.23 -0.21 -7.81
N TYR A 196 12.50 0.89 -7.09
CA TYR A 196 13.03 2.13 -7.66
C TYR A 196 14.38 1.94 -8.36
N GLU A 197 15.29 1.24 -7.70
CA GLU A 197 16.63 0.92 -8.21
C GLU A 197 16.53 0.14 -9.53
N GLU A 198 15.60 -0.82 -9.62
CA GLU A 198 15.42 -1.69 -10.77
C GLU A 198 14.50 -1.13 -11.88
N MET A 199 13.93 0.07 -11.75
CA MET A 199 13.04 0.68 -12.77
C MET A 199 13.74 0.97 -14.11
N ASN A 200 15.07 0.92 -14.14
CA ASN A 200 15.83 1.03 -15.39
C ASN A 200 16.06 -0.32 -16.07
N GLY A 201 15.83 -1.43 -15.36
CA GLY A 201 15.96 -2.78 -15.88
C GLY A 201 14.61 -3.49 -15.84
N THR A 202 14.40 -4.31 -14.82
CA THR A 202 13.31 -5.28 -14.78
C THR A 202 12.07 -4.80 -14.05
N ALA A 203 12.15 -3.73 -13.27
CA ALA A 203 11.00 -3.28 -12.48
C ALA A 203 10.00 -2.47 -13.31
N GLY A 204 8.74 -2.93 -13.31
CA GLY A 204 7.65 -2.31 -14.05
C GLY A 204 6.29 -2.82 -13.57
N GLY A 205 5.22 -2.04 -13.75
CA GLY A 205 3.87 -2.45 -13.38
C GLY A 205 3.62 -2.42 -11.87
N ARG A 206 2.93 -3.43 -11.35
CA ARG A 206 2.48 -3.51 -9.95
C ARG A 206 3.26 -4.56 -9.18
N TYR A 207 3.39 -4.42 -7.85
CA TYR A 207 4.09 -5.36 -6.95
C TYR A 207 3.30 -5.56 -5.66
N ILE A 208 2.82 -6.77 -5.38
CA ILE A 208 2.17 -7.08 -4.10
C ILE A 208 3.24 -7.29 -3.02
N CYS A 209 3.09 -6.65 -1.86
CA CYS A 209 4.04 -6.76 -0.75
C CYS A 209 3.36 -7.30 0.51
N TYR A 210 3.73 -8.52 0.90
CA TYR A 210 3.35 -9.15 2.17
C TYR A 210 4.47 -10.09 2.62
N ASP A 211 4.47 -10.45 3.90
CA ASP A 211 5.34 -11.49 4.49
C ASP A 211 4.58 -12.57 5.26
N HIS A 212 3.31 -12.32 5.62
CA HIS A 212 2.50 -13.28 6.35
C HIS A 212 1.04 -13.23 5.91
N VAL A 213 0.45 -14.41 5.64
CA VAL A 213 -0.99 -14.56 5.38
C VAL A 213 -1.65 -15.06 6.66
N VAL A 214 -2.63 -14.30 7.16
CA VAL A 214 -3.40 -14.64 8.36
C VAL A 214 -4.41 -15.72 7.97
N ARG A 215 -4.28 -16.91 8.57
CA ARG A 215 -5.12 -18.07 8.20
C ARG A 215 -6.17 -18.42 9.24
N ARG A 216 -5.95 -18.04 10.49
CA ARG A 216 -6.74 -18.49 11.64
C ARG A 216 -7.39 -17.33 12.38
N ALA A 217 -8.54 -17.60 13.00
CA ALA A 217 -9.28 -16.60 13.77
C ALA A 217 -8.47 -16.10 14.98
N GLU A 218 -7.68 -16.98 15.60
CA GLU A 218 -6.82 -16.67 16.74
C GLU A 218 -5.69 -15.71 16.35
N GLU A 219 -5.08 -15.93 15.17
CA GLU A 219 -4.07 -15.03 14.61
C GLU A 219 -4.67 -13.67 14.30
N PHE A 220 -5.88 -13.65 13.74
CA PHE A 220 -6.59 -12.40 13.47
C PHE A 220 -6.92 -11.65 14.78
N ALA A 221 -7.38 -12.35 15.81
CA ALA A 221 -7.65 -11.75 17.12
C ALA A 221 -6.37 -11.18 17.76
N GLU A 222 -5.24 -11.88 17.67
CA GLU A 222 -3.95 -11.35 18.14
C GLU A 222 -3.53 -10.10 17.34
N LEU A 223 -3.69 -10.10 16.02
CA LEU A 223 -3.41 -8.93 15.20
C LEU A 223 -4.25 -7.72 15.61
N GLN A 224 -5.55 -7.91 15.89
CA GLN A 224 -6.41 -6.83 16.40
C GLN A 224 -5.95 -6.32 17.77
N ARG A 225 -5.55 -7.21 18.68
CA ARG A 225 -4.96 -6.83 19.98
C ARG A 225 -3.69 -6.01 19.81
N GLN A 226 -2.77 -6.44 18.96
CA GLN A 226 -1.51 -5.73 18.69
C GLN A 226 -1.70 -4.34 18.09
N LEU A 227 -2.80 -4.13 17.37
CA LEU A 227 -3.19 -2.84 16.79
C LEU A 227 -4.00 -1.96 17.76
N GLY A 228 -4.24 -2.43 18.99
CA GLY A 228 -5.03 -1.69 19.99
C GLY A 228 -6.51 -1.58 19.63
N LEU A 229 -7.01 -2.42 18.72
CA LEU A 229 -8.41 -2.42 18.31
C LEU A 229 -9.20 -3.25 19.30
N ARG A 230 -10.01 -2.60 20.14
CA ARG A 230 -10.91 -3.31 21.06
C ARG A 230 -11.95 -4.07 20.25
N ALA A 231 -12.17 -5.35 20.61
CA ALA A 231 -13.36 -6.06 20.19
C ALA A 231 -14.60 -5.27 20.68
N PRO A 232 -15.68 -5.15 19.88
CA PRO A 232 -16.91 -4.52 20.34
C PRO A 232 -17.36 -5.16 21.65
N ALA A 233 -17.69 -4.36 22.66
CA ALA A 233 -18.28 -4.86 23.89
C ALA A 233 -19.58 -5.63 23.53
N GLY A 234 -19.58 -6.95 23.71
CA GLY A 234 -20.71 -7.82 23.38
C GLY A 234 -20.47 -8.84 22.26
N SER A 235 -19.36 -8.79 21.52
CA SER A 235 -18.97 -9.91 20.67
C SER A 235 -18.41 -11.02 21.55
N ARG A 236 -19.28 -11.91 22.03
CA ARG A 236 -18.83 -13.23 22.48
C ARG A 236 -18.09 -13.83 21.29
N VAL A 237 -16.79 -14.11 21.45
CA VAL A 237 -16.16 -15.17 20.65
C VAL A 237 -17.09 -16.37 20.87
N PRO A 238 -17.72 -16.94 19.82
CA PRO A 238 -18.45 -18.18 20.01
C PRO A 238 -17.48 -19.12 20.70
N ALA A 239 -17.84 -19.61 21.89
CA ALA A 239 -17.08 -20.69 22.52
C ALA A 239 -16.88 -21.72 21.41
N ALA A 240 -15.61 -22.10 21.17
CA ALA A 240 -15.24 -23.01 20.11
C ALA A 240 -16.23 -24.19 20.12
N SER A 241 -17.18 -24.16 19.19
CA SER A 241 -17.84 -25.39 18.79
C SER A 241 -16.71 -26.23 18.24
N GLU A 242 -16.64 -27.47 18.71
CA GLU A 242 -15.64 -28.45 18.29
C GLU A 242 -15.36 -28.33 16.78
N PRO A 243 -14.11 -28.54 16.35
CA PRO A 243 -13.77 -28.47 14.94
C PRO A 243 -14.58 -29.53 14.20
N ASP A 244 -15.72 -29.11 13.62
CA ASP A 244 -16.32 -29.84 12.54
C ASP A 244 -15.23 -29.86 11.47
N GLY A 245 -14.71 -31.06 11.22
CA GLY A 245 -13.38 -31.34 10.65
C GLY A 245 -13.22 -30.96 9.17
N ASP A 246 -13.78 -29.84 8.75
CA ASP A 246 -13.58 -29.26 7.44
C ASP A 246 -12.71 -28.01 7.61
N GLU A 247 -11.39 -28.21 7.68
CA GLU A 247 -10.40 -27.19 7.30
C GLU A 247 -10.74 -26.76 5.87
N ARG A 248 -11.72 -25.86 5.73
CA ARG A 248 -12.15 -25.39 4.43
C ARG A 248 -10.97 -24.66 3.82
N ALA A 249 -10.29 -25.33 2.89
CA ALA A 249 -9.12 -24.80 2.23
C ALA A 249 -9.41 -23.37 1.74
N ALA A 250 -8.47 -22.45 2.03
CA ALA A 250 -8.56 -21.07 1.60
C ALA A 250 -8.95 -21.00 0.12
N ARG A 251 -10.00 -20.23 -0.18
CA ARG A 251 -10.57 -20.18 -1.54
C ARG A 251 -9.58 -19.57 -2.53
N PHE A 252 -8.78 -18.62 -2.09
CA PHE A 252 -7.80 -17.93 -2.91
C PHE A 252 -6.40 -18.04 -2.32
N GLU A 253 -5.40 -17.88 -3.18
CA GLU A 253 -3.99 -17.85 -2.81
C GLU A 253 -3.38 -16.51 -3.23
N LEU A 254 -2.79 -15.77 -2.28
CA LEU A 254 -2.04 -14.56 -2.58
C LEU A 254 -0.68 -14.90 -3.20
N CYS A 255 -0.32 -14.22 -4.29
CA CYS A 255 0.98 -14.36 -4.94
C CYS A 255 1.74 -13.03 -4.90
N ASN A 256 2.97 -13.07 -4.37
CA ASN A 256 3.93 -11.96 -4.44
C ASN A 256 5.26 -12.40 -5.10
N ARG A 257 5.23 -13.46 -5.93
CA ARG A 257 6.45 -14.06 -6.51
C ARG A 257 7.28 -13.04 -7.27
N LYS A 258 6.63 -12.07 -7.94
CA LYS A 258 7.30 -11.00 -8.66
C LYS A 258 8.16 -10.13 -7.75
N LEU A 259 7.62 -9.71 -6.61
CA LEU A 259 8.38 -8.93 -5.62
C LEU A 259 9.46 -9.79 -4.96
N THR A 260 9.14 -11.03 -4.59
CA THR A 260 10.10 -11.94 -3.97
C THR A 260 11.30 -12.21 -4.88
N ALA A 261 11.07 -12.42 -6.19
CA ALA A 261 12.14 -12.57 -7.17
C ALA A 261 13.00 -11.31 -7.28
N LEU A 262 12.38 -10.13 -7.35
CA LEU A 262 13.08 -8.84 -7.39
C LEU A 262 13.94 -8.61 -6.15
N MET A 263 13.41 -8.88 -4.95
CA MET A 263 14.12 -8.67 -3.69
C MET A 263 15.24 -9.69 -3.45
N SER A 264 15.09 -10.90 -4.00
CA SER A 264 16.10 -11.96 -3.91
C SER A 264 17.26 -11.77 -4.88
N ALA A 265 17.11 -10.91 -5.89
CA ALA A 265 18.21 -10.54 -6.77
C ALA A 265 19.29 -9.80 -5.95
N ARG A 266 20.56 -10.20 -6.13
CA ARG A 266 21.71 -9.55 -5.50
C ARG A 266 21.70 -8.06 -5.85
N ARG A 267 21.89 -7.19 -4.84
CA ARG A 267 22.14 -5.76 -5.07
C ARG A 267 23.33 -5.65 -6.01
N ARG A 268 23.14 -5.07 -7.20
CA ARG A 268 24.26 -4.51 -7.96
C ARG A 268 24.61 -3.20 -7.28
N CYS A 269 25.31 -3.29 -6.15
CA CYS A 269 25.65 -2.11 -5.37
C CYS A 269 26.64 -1.26 -6.18
N THR A 270 26.30 0.00 -6.44
CA THR A 270 27.22 0.98 -7.01
C THR A 270 27.61 2.08 -6.02
N TYR A 271 27.18 2.00 -4.75
CA TYR A 271 27.46 3.02 -3.74
C TYR A 271 27.67 2.47 -2.31
N ASP A 272 28.38 1.35 -2.15
CA ASP A 272 28.95 0.98 -0.85
C ASP A 272 30.27 1.75 -0.64
N ALA A 273 30.15 2.99 -0.18
CA ALA A 273 31.23 3.71 0.49
C ALA A 273 30.62 4.63 1.56
N TYR A 274 29.99 4.04 2.57
CA TYR A 274 29.83 4.74 3.85
C TYR A 274 31.19 4.74 4.55
N ILE A 275 31.89 5.87 4.49
CA ILE A 275 33.09 6.10 5.28
C ILE A 275 32.65 6.14 6.76
N PRO A 276 33.18 5.27 7.64
CA PRO A 276 32.88 5.33 9.06
C PRO A 276 33.52 6.61 9.61
N VAL A 277 32.71 7.50 10.16
CA VAL A 277 33.20 8.65 10.93
C VAL A 277 33.71 8.11 12.26
N SER A 278 35.03 7.97 12.38
CA SER A 278 35.69 7.77 13.67
C SER A 278 35.64 9.07 14.46
N TYR A 279 35.05 9.01 15.66
CA TYR A 279 35.17 10.08 16.65
C TYR A 279 36.52 9.91 17.37
N GLU A 280 37.42 10.88 17.19
CA GLU A 280 38.46 11.19 18.18
C GLU A 280 37.91 12.22 19.18
#